data_AF-A0A3M1SEW7-F1
#
_entry.id   AF-A0A3M1SEW7-F1
#
_cell.length_a   1.000
_cell.length_b   1.000
_cell.length_c   1.000
_cell.angle_alpha   90.00
_cell.angle_beta   90.00
_cell.angle_gamma   90.00
#
_symmetry.space_group_name_H-M   'P 1'
#
loop_
_entity.id
_entity.type
_entity.pdbx_description
1 polymer ?
#
loop_
_entity_poly.entity_id
_entity_poly.type
_entity_poly.pdbx_seq_one_letter_code
_entity_poly.pdbx_strand_id
1 'polypeptide(L)'
;DALIGSLDRLATYLFAALESWGAGNGLPREPGETPREYVRRLAGRFSAIETELKTTGHLYSLVVYTRHDDAPPAKSDRELLERLWSYLSRYAPNESPVADATGD
;
A
#
# COMPACT_ATOMS: atom_id res chain seq x y z
N ASP A 1 8.19 10.66 -20.20
CA ASP A 1 6.96 9.88 -20.43
C ASP A 1 6.90 8.46 -19.85
N ALA A 2 7.79 7.51 -20.17
CA ALA A 2 7.62 6.11 -19.71
C ALA A 2 7.68 5.89 -18.18
N LEU A 3 8.35 6.77 -17.43
CA LEU A 3 8.48 6.70 -15.97
C LEU A 3 7.19 7.07 -15.23
N ILE A 4 6.37 7.94 -15.82
CA ILE A 4 5.15 8.49 -15.19
C ILE A 4 4.09 7.38 -15.11
N GLY A 5 3.79 6.70 -16.22
CA GLY A 5 2.83 5.59 -16.23
C GLY A 5 3.22 4.37 -15.37
N SER A 6 4.51 4.24 -15.01
CA SER A 6 4.98 3.19 -14.11
C SER A 6 4.70 3.53 -12.65
N LEU A 7 4.90 4.79 -12.26
CA LEU A 7 4.74 5.23 -10.89
C LEU A 7 3.26 5.31 -10.49
N ASP A 8 2.39 5.71 -11.42
CA ASP A 8 0.95 5.73 -11.19
C ASP A 8 0.37 4.34 -10.91
N ARG A 9 0.79 3.36 -11.73
CA ARG A 9 0.43 1.96 -11.54
C ARG A 9 1.00 1.43 -10.24
N LEU A 10 2.27 1.71 -9.95
CA LEU A 10 2.93 1.26 -8.74
C LEU A 10 2.19 1.76 -7.49
N ALA A 11 1.86 3.05 -7.42
CA ALA A 11 1.13 3.62 -6.29
C ALA A 11 -0.28 3.03 -6.15
N THR A 12 -0.98 2.80 -7.26
CA THR A 12 -2.31 2.16 -7.26
C THR A 12 -2.24 0.72 -6.75
N TYR A 13 -1.29 -0.07 -7.22
CA TYR A 13 -1.09 -1.45 -6.75
C TYR A 13 -0.67 -1.50 -5.28
N LEU A 14 0.21 -0.60 -4.85
CA LEU A 14 0.66 -0.56 -3.46
C LEU A 14 -0.49 -0.21 -2.52
N PHE A 15 -1.35 0.72 -2.92
CA PHE A 15 -2.53 1.09 -2.13
C PHE A 15 -3.55 -0.05 -2.07
N ALA A 16 -3.80 -0.76 -3.17
CA ALA A 16 -4.66 -1.95 -3.17
C ALA A 16 -4.10 -3.09 -2.28
N ALA A 17 -2.77 -3.29 -2.29
CA ALA A 17 -2.10 -4.21 -1.38
C ALA A 17 -2.26 -3.79 0.08
N LEU A 18 -2.19 -2.49 0.36
CA LEU A 18 -2.42 -1.94 1.69
C LEU A 18 -3.88 -2.10 2.17
N GLU A 19 -4.86 -1.92 1.28
CA GLU A 19 -6.27 -2.21 1.58
C GLU A 19 -6.47 -3.68 1.95
N SER A 20 -5.85 -4.58 1.19
CA SER A 20 -5.91 -6.03 1.44
C SER A 20 -5.23 -6.40 2.77
N TRP A 21 -4.06 -5.83 3.04
CA TRP A 21 -3.35 -6.05 4.30
C TRP A 21 -4.12 -5.52 5.51
N GLY A 22 -4.67 -4.31 5.45
CA GLY A 22 -5.46 -3.76 6.55
C GLY A 22 -6.73 -4.56 6.81
N ALA A 23 -7.43 -5.01 5.76
CA ALA A 23 -8.56 -5.92 5.89
C ALA A 23 -8.17 -7.24 6.58
N GLY A 24 -7.03 -7.84 6.19
CA GLY A 24 -6.48 -9.04 6.84
C GLY A 24 -6.12 -8.85 8.31
N ASN A 25 -5.88 -7.61 8.75
CA ASN A 25 -5.62 -7.25 10.14
C ASN A 25 -6.88 -6.75 10.89
N GLY A 26 -8.08 -6.94 10.33
CA GLY A 26 -9.33 -6.52 10.94
C GLY A 26 -9.59 -5.01 10.90
N LEU A 27 -8.85 -4.28 10.06
CA LEU A 27 -9.00 -2.85 9.83
C LEU A 27 -9.20 -2.57 8.33
N PRO A 28 -10.31 -3.06 7.73
CA PRO A 28 -10.64 -2.70 6.36
C PRO A 28 -10.89 -1.20 6.25
N ARG A 29 -10.71 -0.64 5.05
CA ARG A 29 -11.10 0.74 4.75
C ARG A 29 -12.62 0.89 4.84
N GLU A 30 -13.08 1.95 5.50
CA GLU A 30 -14.51 2.19 5.67
C GLU A 30 -15.13 2.83 4.42
N PRO A 31 -16.43 2.59 4.14
CA PRO A 31 -17.14 3.26 3.06
C PRO A 31 -17.09 4.79 3.25
N GLY A 32 -16.53 5.51 2.26
CA GLY A 32 -16.39 6.97 2.31
C GLY A 32 -15.12 7.48 2.99
N GLU A 33 -14.33 6.60 3.62
CA GLU A 33 -13.03 6.98 4.18
C GLU A 33 -12.05 7.32 3.06
N THR A 34 -11.38 8.47 3.16
CA THR A 34 -10.36 8.85 2.18
C THR A 34 -9.09 8.01 2.35
N PRO A 35 -8.26 7.86 1.29
CA PRO A 35 -6.97 7.16 1.40
C PRO A 35 -6.08 7.68 2.53
N ARG A 36 -6.10 8.99 2.77
CA ARG A 36 -5.32 9.64 3.82
C ARG A 36 -5.84 9.34 5.22
N GLU A 37 -7.16 9.31 5.40
CA GLU A 37 -7.80 8.93 6.67
C GLU A 37 -7.53 7.47 7.00
N TYR A 38 -7.69 6.59 6.01
CA TYR A 38 -7.42 5.16 6.15
C TYR A 38 -5.99 4.90 6.62
N VAL A 39 -5.01 5.50 5.93
CA VAL A 39 -3.59 5.40 6.26
C VAL A 39 -3.28 5.96 7.66
N ARG A 40 -3.88 7.08 8.05
CA ARG A 40 -3.70 7.64 9.41
C ARG A 40 -4.25 6.70 10.48
N ARG A 41 -5.40 6.07 10.23
CA ARG A 41 -6.01 5.10 11.15
C ARG A 41 -5.13 3.86 11.29
N LEU A 42 -4.61 3.32 10.20
CA LEU A 42 -3.64 2.22 10.23
C LEU A 42 -2.37 2.62 10.99
N ALA A 43 -1.82 3.81 10.74
CA ALA A 43 -0.63 4.30 11.44
C ALA A 43 -0.84 4.43 12.96
N GLY A 44 -2.04 4.81 13.39
CA GLY A 44 -2.41 4.83 14.81
C GLY A 44 -2.44 3.44 15.46
N ARG A 45 -2.68 2.37 14.69
CA ARG A 45 -2.66 0.98 15.18
C ARG A 45 -1.29 0.32 15.07
N PHE A 46 -0.54 0.64 14.02
CA PHE A 46 0.70 -0.01 13.62
C PHE A 46 1.86 1.00 13.57
N SER A 47 2.21 1.56 14.73
CA SER A 47 3.25 2.58 14.86
C SER A 47 4.62 2.15 14.33
N ALA A 48 4.91 0.84 14.35
CA ALA A 48 6.16 0.28 13.83
C ALA A 48 6.38 0.53 12.31
N ILE A 49 5.30 0.77 11.55
CA ILE A 49 5.33 1.03 10.11
C ILE A 49 4.61 2.34 9.74
N GLU A 50 4.45 3.24 10.71
CA GLU A 50 3.69 4.48 10.56
C GLU A 50 4.23 5.36 9.41
N THR A 51 5.55 5.42 9.25
CA THR A 51 6.19 6.23 8.21
C THR A 51 5.85 5.68 6.83
N GLU A 52 5.95 4.36 6.66
CA GLU A 52 5.67 3.64 5.43
C GLU A 52 4.20 3.75 5.02
N LEU A 53 3.29 3.65 5.99
CA LEU A 53 1.86 3.86 5.78
C LEU A 53 1.61 5.29 5.29
N LYS A 54 2.08 6.30 6.02
CA LYS A 54 1.87 7.71 5.68
C LYS A 54 2.42 8.07 4.30
N THR A 55 3.60 7.58 3.95
CA THR A 55 4.23 7.80 2.65
C THR A 55 3.42 7.14 1.53
N THR A 56 2.88 5.94 1.73
CA THR A 56 2.00 5.29 0.75
C THR A 56 0.74 6.10 0.48
N GLY A 57 0.08 6.59 1.54
CA GLY A 57 -1.09 7.46 1.40
C GLY A 57 -0.76 8.78 0.69
N HIS A 58 0.42 9.35 0.97
CA HIS A 58 0.90 10.55 0.31
C HIS A 58 1.17 10.32 -1.18
N LEU A 59 1.85 9.24 -1.54
CA LEU A 59 2.20 8.92 -2.93
C LEU A 59 0.99 8.55 -3.77
N TYR A 60 0.06 7.77 -3.20
CA TYR A 60 -1.24 7.54 -3.84
C TYR A 60 -1.98 8.86 -4.06
N SER A 61 -1.95 9.77 -3.08
CA SER A 61 -2.59 11.08 -3.23
C SER A 61 -1.92 11.95 -4.30
N LEU A 62 -0.59 11.94 -4.37
CA LEU A 62 0.16 12.67 -5.39
C LEU A 62 -0.17 12.16 -6.79
N VAL A 63 -0.10 10.84 -6.99
CA VAL A 63 -0.37 10.19 -8.27
C VAL A 63 -1.82 10.35 -8.72
N VAL A 64 -2.78 10.07 -7.83
CA VAL A 64 -4.20 9.96 -8.22
C VAL A 64 -4.90 11.31 -8.23
N TYR A 65 -4.47 12.24 -7.36
CA TYR A 65 -5.16 13.52 -7.16
C TYR A 65 -4.34 14.75 -7.57
N THR A 66 -3.05 14.63 -7.90
CA THR A 66 -2.24 15.76 -8.39
C THR A 66 -2.03 15.61 -9.89
N ARG A 67 -2.37 16.64 -10.67
CA ARG A 67 -1.93 16.70 -12.06
C ARG A 67 -0.40 16.79 -12.05
N HIS A 68 0.24 15.87 -12.78
CA HIS A 68 1.69 15.61 -12.81
C HIS A 68 2.62 16.82 -13.06
N ASP A 69 2.08 18.00 -13.38
CA ASP A 69 2.86 19.21 -13.64
C ASP A 69 3.34 19.94 -12.37
N ASP A 70 2.70 19.75 -11.20
CA ASP A 70 2.96 20.60 -10.03
C ASP A 70 3.94 20.01 -8.99
N ALA A 71 4.11 18.68 -8.90
CA ALA A 71 5.00 18.06 -7.90
C ALA A 71 5.40 16.61 -8.25
N PRO A 72 6.56 16.37 -8.88
CA PRO A 72 7.06 15.01 -9.09
C PRO A 72 7.54 14.38 -7.77
N PRO A 73 7.34 13.06 -7.56
CA PRO A 73 7.76 12.37 -6.34
C PRO A 73 9.28 12.33 -6.18
N ALA A 74 9.76 12.44 -4.94
CA ALA A 74 11.18 12.51 -4.63
C ALA A 74 11.84 11.12 -4.65
N LYS A 75 13.18 11.07 -4.82
CA LYS A 75 13.96 9.81 -4.78
C LYS A 75 13.77 9.03 -3.48
N SER A 76 13.65 9.73 -2.36
CA SER A 76 13.43 9.13 -1.03
C SER A 76 12.06 8.46 -0.91
N ASP A 77 11.05 8.94 -1.65
CA ASP A 77 9.74 8.30 -1.69
C ASP A 77 9.82 6.91 -2.34
N ARG A 78 10.63 6.78 -3.40
CA ARG A 78 10.85 5.52 -4.10
C ARG A 78 11.55 4.47 -3.22
N GLU A 79 12.63 4.84 -2.55
CA GLU A 79 13.36 3.92 -1.66
C GLU A 79 12.45 3.40 -0.54
N LEU A 80 11.53 4.25 -0.07
CA LEU A 80 10.58 3.92 0.97
C LEU A 80 9.47 2.98 0.47
N LEU A 81 8.97 3.17 -0.75
CA LEU A 81 8.08 2.23 -1.44
C LEU A 81 8.72 0.84 -1.59
N GLU A 82 9.99 0.77 -1.99
CA GLU A 82 10.71 -0.49 -2.17
C GLU A 82 10.89 -1.24 -0.82
N ARG A 83 11.12 -0.51 0.27
CA ARG A 83 11.19 -1.07 1.64
C ARG A 83 9.84 -1.61 2.10
N LEU A 84 8.75 -0.87 1.89
CA LEU A 84 7.41 -1.31 2.26
C LEU A 84 6.98 -2.53 1.45
N TRP A 85 7.22 -2.54 0.13
CA TRP A 85 6.95 -3.69 -0.71
C TRP A 85 7.66 -4.96 -0.23
N SER A 86 8.93 -4.83 0.16
CA SER A 86 9.72 -5.93 0.71
C SER A 86 9.15 -6.45 2.05
N TYR A 87 8.60 -5.57 2.87
CA TYR A 87 7.97 -5.94 4.14
C TYR A 87 6.63 -6.66 3.91
N LEU A 88 5.76 -6.11 3.06
CA LEU A 88 4.48 -6.72 2.71
C LEU A 88 4.65 -8.09 2.05
N SER A 89 5.65 -8.23 1.17
CA SER A 89 5.94 -9.52 0.50
C SER A 89 6.42 -10.61 1.47
N ARG A 90 7.02 -10.24 2.60
CA ARG A 90 7.46 -11.18 3.64
C ARG A 90 6.37 -11.57 4.61
N TYR A 91 5.33 -10.75 4.72
CA TYR A 91 4.19 -10.95 5.62
C TYR A 91 2.87 -11.22 4.87
N ALA A 92 2.92 -11.36 3.55
CA ALA A 92 1.84 -12.01 2.82
C ALA A 92 1.61 -13.35 3.52
N PRO A 93 0.38 -13.65 3.97
CA PRO A 93 0.11 -14.92 4.60
C PRO A 93 0.62 -15.99 3.62
N ASN A 94 1.53 -16.84 4.09
CA ASN A 94 1.87 -18.07 3.40
C ASN A 94 0.53 -18.64 2.95
N GLU A 95 0.31 -18.72 1.65
CA GLU A 95 -0.63 -19.68 1.13
C GLU A 95 -0.06 -21.02 1.58
N SER A 96 -0.48 -21.48 2.77
CA SER A 96 -0.16 -22.81 3.23
C SER A 96 -0.56 -23.75 2.10
N PRO A 97 0.31 -24.69 1.71
CA PRO A 97 -0.02 -25.63 0.66
C PRO A 97 -1.31 -26.31 1.08
N VAL A 98 -2.29 -26.31 0.18
CA VAL A 98 -3.53 -27.06 0.32
C VAL A 98 -3.12 -28.53 0.45
N ALA A 99 -2.96 -28.99 1.69
CA ALA A 99 -2.77 -30.38 2.02
C ALA A 99 -4.16 -31.01 2.13
N ASP A 100 -4.38 -32.04 1.31
CA ASP A 100 -5.37 -33.10 1.44
C ASP A 100 -6.85 -32.74 1.58
N ALA A 101 -7.54 -32.81 0.44
CA ALA A 101 -8.81 -33.52 0.28
C ALA A 101 -8.82 -33.96 -1.21
N THR A 102 -8.83 -35.24 -1.59
CA THR A 102 -9.73 -36.29 -1.11
C THR A 102 -9.12 -37.65 -1.50
N GLY A 103 -9.00 -38.55 -0.51
CA GLY A 103 -9.14 -39.98 -0.75
C GLY A 103 -10.61 -40.34 -0.56
N ASP A 104 -11.23 -40.87 -1.61
CA ASP A 104 -12.05 -42.10 -1.65
C ASP A 104 -12.34 -42.41 -3.14
#